data_AF-A0A1H3AB62-F1
#
_entry.id   AF-A0A1H3AB62-F1
#
_cell.length_a   1.000
_cell.length_b   1.000
_cell.length_c   1.000
_cell.angle_alpha   90.00
_cell.angle_beta   90.00
_cell.angle_gamma   90.00
#
_symmetry.space_group_name_H-M   'P 1'
#
loop_
_entity.id
_entity.type
_entity.pdbx_description
1 polymer ?
#
loop_
_entity_poly.entity_id
_entity_poly.type
_entity_poly.pdbx_seq_one_letter_code
_entity_poly.pdbx_strand_id
1 'polypeptide(L)'
;MRSNSEQTNHFLQMTPLVERAMVDSGIILFKYWLEVSPEEQTRRLEGRIEDGRKVWKLTPMDLKSYSRWYDYSRARDAMFAATDTAWAPWYVPPRTTRNGRG
;
A
#
# COMPACT_ATOMS: atom_id res chain seq x y z
N MET A 1 -0.46 -4.28 -19.66
CA MET A 1 0.03 -2.92 -19.35
C MET A 1 1.50 -3.06 -18.98
N ARG A 2 2.42 -2.71 -19.90
CA ARG A 2 3.86 -2.80 -19.63
C ARG A 2 4.17 -1.73 -18.58
N SER A 3 4.61 -2.12 -17.38
CA SER A 3 5.24 -1.18 -16.47
C SER A 3 6.54 -0.74 -17.14
N ASN A 4 6.59 0.47 -17.69
CA ASN A 4 7.82 1.00 -18.22
C ASN A 4 8.71 1.31 -17.01
N SER A 5 9.68 0.44 -16.71
CA SER A 5 10.52 0.51 -15.51
C SER A 5 11.19 1.88 -15.36
N GLU A 6 11.49 2.53 -16.48
CA GLU A 6 11.98 3.90 -16.56
C GLU A 6 10.99 4.92 -15.98
N GLN A 7 9.69 4.80 -16.27
CA GLN A 7 8.66 5.66 -15.68
C GLN A 7 8.52 5.42 -14.18
N THR A 8 8.62 4.16 -13.74
CA THR A 8 8.60 3.83 -12.30
C THR A 8 9.78 4.47 -11.57
N ASN A 9 10.99 4.36 -12.11
CA ASN A 9 12.18 4.95 -11.52
C ASN A 9 12.10 6.48 -11.51
N HIS A 10 11.63 7.09 -12.60
CA HIS A 10 11.44 8.53 -12.67
C HIS A 10 10.42 9.01 -11.63
N PHE A 11 9.31 8.30 -11.47
CA PHE A 11 8.33 8.60 -10.42
C PHE A 11 8.97 8.55 -9.03
N LEU A 12 9.69 7.48 -8.70
CA LEU A 12 10.35 7.32 -7.40
C LEU A 12 11.39 8.41 -7.11
N GLN A 13 12.05 8.95 -8.14
CA GLN A 13 13.00 10.06 -7.99
C GLN A 13 12.32 11.41 -7.83
N MET A 14 11.20 11.64 -8.52
CA MET A 14 10.50 12.93 -8.51
C MET A 14 9.61 13.11 -7.28
N THR A 15 9.02 12.03 -6.75
CA THR A 15 8.11 12.08 -5.60
C THR A 15 8.69 12.85 -4.41
N PRO A 16 9.93 12.57 -3.92
CA PRO A 16 10.50 13.30 -2.79
C PRO A 16 10.65 14.81 -3.03
N LEU A 17 10.94 15.21 -4.28
CA LEU A 17 11.10 16.62 -4.65
C LEU A 17 9.75 17.35 -4.62
N VAL A 18 8.70 16.70 -5.11
CA VAL A 18 7.34 17.24 -5.06
C VAL A 18 6.84 17.33 -3.63
N GLU A 19 7.06 16.29 -2.82
CA GLU A 19 6.71 16.28 -1.40
C GLU A 19 7.42 17.43 -0.65
N ARG A 20 8.70 17.65 -0.96
CA ARG A 20 9.47 18.76 -0.38
C ARG A 20 8.87 20.12 -0.76
N ALA A 21 8.55 20.34 -2.03
CA ALA A 21 7.95 21.58 -2.48
C ALA A 21 6.59 21.85 -1.80
N MET A 22 5.79 20.81 -1.54
CA MET A 22 4.54 20.92 -0.79
C MET A 22 4.78 21.34 0.67
N VAL A 23 5.71 20.66 1.35
CA VAL A 23 6.05 20.97 2.75
C VAL A 23 6.64 22.38 2.89
N ASP A 24 7.53 22.77 1.97
CA ASP A 24 8.12 24.12 1.93
C ASP A 24 7.05 25.21 1.65
N SER A 25 5.96 24.86 0.96
CA SER A 25 4.80 25.74 0.75
C SER A 25 3.86 25.83 1.97
N GLY A 26 4.18 25.15 3.08
CA GLY A 26 3.40 25.14 4.31
C GLY A 26 2.34 24.03 4.39
N ILE A 27 2.34 23.06 3.48
CA ILE A 27 1.41 21.92 3.52
C ILE A 27 1.95 20.86 4.49
N ILE A 28 1.12 20.45 5.44
CA ILE A 28 1.42 19.30 6.30
C ILE A 28 1.04 18.01 5.57
N LEU A 29 2.03 17.22 5.17
CA LEU A 29 1.82 15.98 4.43
C LEU A 29 1.87 14.76 5.37
N PHE A 30 0.83 13.93 5.33
CA PHE A 30 0.79 12.64 6.04
C PHE A 30 0.67 11.49 5.05
N LYS A 31 1.58 10.51 5.14
CA LYS A 31 1.59 9.32 4.29
C LYS A 31 1.36 8.08 5.16
N TYR A 32 0.30 7.33 4.88
CA TYR A 32 -0.05 6.11 5.60
C TYR A 32 -0.03 4.90 4.67
N TRP A 33 0.69 3.85 5.07
CA TRP A 33 0.66 2.57 4.37
C TRP A 33 -0.05 1.52 5.22
N LEU A 34 -1.24 1.11 4.77
CA LEU A 34 -2.05 0.11 5.46
C LEU A 34 -1.75 -1.27 4.88
N GLU A 35 -0.88 -2.01 5.56
CA GLU A 35 -0.61 -3.40 5.20
C GLU A 35 -1.57 -4.35 5.92
N VAL A 36 -2.17 -5.25 5.15
CA VAL A 36 -2.89 -6.40 5.68
C VAL A 36 -2.04 -7.62 5.39
N SER A 37 -1.76 -8.40 6.42
CA SER A 37 -1.03 -9.66 6.28
C SER A 37 -1.66 -10.61 5.26
N PRO A 38 -0.87 -11.44 4.56
CA PRO A 38 -1.37 -12.42 3.61
C PRO A 38 -2.45 -13.32 4.20
N GLU A 39 -2.27 -13.79 5.45
CA GLU A 39 -3.21 -14.74 6.08
C GLU A 39 -4.58 -14.11 6.33
N GLU A 40 -4.61 -12.84 6.72
CA GLU A 40 -5.87 -12.09 6.90
C GLU A 40 -6.50 -11.76 5.55
N GLN A 41 -5.70 -11.55 4.50
CA GLN A 41 -6.20 -11.37 3.14
C GLN A 41 -6.83 -12.66 2.61
N THR A 42 -6.18 -13.82 2.79
CA THR A 42 -6.72 -15.15 2.45
C THR A 42 -8.01 -15.42 3.22
N ARG A 43 -8.01 -15.24 4.55
CA ARG A 43 -9.22 -15.42 5.38
C ARG A 43 -10.38 -14.55 4.91
N ARG A 44 -10.10 -13.29 4.52
CA ARG A 44 -11.13 -12.37 4.00
C ARG A 44 -11.60 -12.78 2.61
N LEU A 45 -10.74 -13.34 1.77
CA LEU A 45 -11.12 -13.86 0.46
C LEU A 45 -12.01 -15.10 0.61
N GLU A 46 -11.59 -16.07 1.42
CA GLU A 46 -12.35 -17.29 1.73
C GLU A 46 -13.71 -16.97 2.37
N GLY A 47 -13.74 -16.13 3.41
CA GLY A 47 -14.99 -15.71 4.06
C GLY A 47 -15.91 -14.85 3.20
N ARG A 48 -15.44 -14.33 2.05
CA ARG A 48 -16.27 -13.64 1.05
C ARG A 48 -16.81 -14.57 -0.03
N ILE A 49 -16.16 -15.71 -0.26
CA ILE A 49 -16.67 -16.78 -1.15
C ILE A 49 -17.88 -17.46 -0.49
N GLU A 50 -17.86 -17.64 0.83
CA GLU A 50 -18.97 -18.23 1.58
C GLU A 50 -20.16 -17.28 1.81
N ASP A 51 -19.94 -15.96 1.79
CA ASP A 51 -20.97 -14.95 2.06
C ASP A 51 -21.33 -14.16 0.78
N GLY A 52 -22.30 -14.69 0.02
CA GLY A 52 -22.78 -14.16 -1.27
C GLY A 52 -23.17 -12.68 -1.30
N ARG A 53 -23.41 -12.06 -0.13
CA ARG A 53 -23.75 -10.62 -0.01
C ARG A 53 -22.53 -9.69 -0.10
N LYS A 54 -21.31 -10.22 -0.02
CA LYS A 54 -20.05 -9.45 -0.05
C LYS A 54 -19.27 -9.61 -1.36
N VAL A 55 -19.78 -10.41 -2.30
CA VAL A 55 -19.15 -10.74 -3.58
C VAL A 55 -18.90 -9.51 -4.46
N TRP A 56 -19.80 -8.52 -4.44
CA TRP A 56 -19.64 -7.28 -5.21
C TRP A 56 -18.42 -6.43 -4.79
N LYS A 57 -17.84 -6.67 -3.61
CA LYS A 57 -16.60 -6.01 -3.15
C LYS A 57 -15.34 -6.74 -3.62
N LEU A 58 -15.46 -7.85 -4.33
CA LEU A 58 -14.34 -8.57 -4.93
C LEU A 58 -14.16 -8.08 -6.36
N THR A 59 -13.04 -7.41 -6.60
CA THR A 59 -12.63 -7.08 -7.95
C THR A 59 -11.72 -8.19 -8.50
N PRO A 60 -11.68 -8.41 -9.82
CA PRO A 60 -10.69 -9.30 -10.44
C PRO A 60 -9.24 -8.91 -10.12
N MET A 61 -9.03 -7.67 -9.68
CA MET A 61 -7.75 -7.17 -9.21
C MET A 61 -7.35 -7.79 -7.88
N ASP A 62 -8.27 -8.01 -6.94
CA ASP A 62 -7.96 -8.56 -5.60
C ASP A 62 -7.33 -9.96 -5.68
N LEU A 63 -7.83 -10.81 -6.58
CA LEU A 63 -7.27 -12.14 -6.85
C LEU A 63 -5.88 -12.07 -7.52
N LYS A 64 -5.65 -11.08 -8.39
CA LYS A 64 -4.33 -10.86 -9.02
C LYS A 64 -3.32 -10.24 -8.05
N SER A 65 -3.79 -9.42 -7.11
CA SER A 65 -2.97 -8.86 -6.04
C SER A 65 -2.46 -9.97 -5.11
N TYR A 66 -3.29 -10.99 -4.85
CA TYR A 66 -2.90 -12.16 -4.05
C TYR A 66 -1.76 -12.96 -4.71
N SER A 67 -1.88 -13.29 -6.00
CA SER A 67 -0.84 -14.05 -6.71
C SER A 67 0.47 -13.27 -6.93
N ARG A 68 0.41 -11.93 -6.83
CA ARG A 68 1.56 -11.02 -6.99
C ARG A 68 2.05 -10.43 -5.69
N TRP A 69 1.71 -11.04 -4.55
CA TRP A 69 2.09 -10.56 -3.23
C TRP A 69 3.56 -10.13 -3.15
N TYR A 70 4.49 -10.98 -3.60
CA TYR A 70 5.92 -10.68 -3.61
C TYR A 70 6.29 -9.49 -4.49
N ASP A 71 5.64 -9.31 -5.65
CA ASP A 71 5.91 -8.17 -6.53
C ASP A 71 5.45 -6.86 -5.89
N TYR A 72 4.31 -6.89 -5.19
CA TYR A 72 3.82 -5.76 -4.41
C TYR A 72 4.72 -5.45 -3.21
N SER A 73 5.20 -6.47 -2.49
CA SER A 73 6.17 -6.28 -1.41
C SER A 73 7.45 -5.61 -1.91
N ARG A 74 8.03 -6.09 -3.02
CA ARG A 74 9.23 -5.48 -3.62
C ARG A 74 8.98 -4.03 -4.05
N ALA A 75 7.83 -3.76 -4.68
CA ALA A 75 7.49 -2.40 -5.10
C ALA A 75 7.30 -1.45 -3.90
N ARG A 76 6.70 -1.93 -2.81
CA ARG A 76 6.57 -1.19 -1.55
C ARG A 76 7.93 -0.88 -0.94
N ASP A 77 8.81 -1.88 -0.85
CA ASP A 77 10.12 -1.70 -0.25
C ASP A 77 10.96 -0.68 -1.05
N ALA A 78 10.89 -0.73 -2.38
CA ALA A 78 11.50 0.27 -3.25
C ALA A 78 10.90 1.68 -3.05
N MET A 79 9.58 1.77 -2.86
CA MET A 79 8.89 3.03 -2.59
C MET A 79 9.32 3.64 -1.25
N PHE A 80 9.37 2.84 -0.18
CA PHE A 80 9.84 3.31 1.12
C PHE A 80 11.30 3.75 1.08
N ALA A 81 12.18 2.95 0.46
CA ALA A 81 13.58 3.30 0.33
C ALA A 81 13.82 4.62 -0.42
N ALA A 82 12.98 4.94 -1.42
CA ALA A 82 13.12 6.14 -2.21
C ALA A 82 12.41 7.37 -1.63
N THR A 83 11.29 7.18 -0.92
CA THR A 83 10.37 8.28 -0.57
C THR A 83 10.16 8.49 0.93
N ASP A 84 10.75 7.65 1.79
CA ASP A 84 10.77 7.91 3.23
C ASP A 84 11.84 8.96 3.55
N THR A 85 11.40 10.19 3.78
CA THR A 85 12.28 11.34 3.99
C THR A 85 11.93 12.06 5.29
N ALA A 86 12.88 12.79 5.87
CA ALA A 86 12.68 13.49 7.14
C ALA A 86 11.56 14.54 7.12
N TRP A 87 11.28 15.13 5.95
CA TRP A 87 10.21 16.13 5.77
C TRP A 87 8.86 15.50 5.41
N ALA A 88 8.85 14.25 4.93
CA ALA A 88 7.64 13.50 4.58
C ALA A 88 7.82 12.02 4.93
N PRO A 89 7.72 11.65 6.23
CA PRO A 89 7.90 10.27 6.67
C PRO A 89 6.68 9.39 6.34
N TRP A 90 6.92 8.09 6.17
CA TRP A 90 5.86 7.09 6.04
C TRP A 90 5.45 6.51 7.40
N TYR A 91 4.13 6.48 7.64
CA TYR A 91 3.55 5.83 8.81
C TYR A 91 2.97 4.47 8.43
N VAL A 92 3.56 3.41 9.01
CA VAL A 92 3.03 2.05 8.92
C VAL A 92 2.43 1.70 10.28
N PRO A 93 1.09 1.76 10.45
CA PRO A 93 0.49 1.37 11.71
C PRO A 93 0.75 -0.12 11.99
N PRO A 94 0.97 -0.51 13.26
CA PRO A 94 1.09 -1.91 13.61
C PRO A 94 -0.17 -2.66 13.20
N ARG A 95 0.01 -3.88 12.68
CA ARG A 95 -1.06 -4.80 12.27
C ARG A 95 -2.10 -4.86 13.38
N THR A 96 -3.29 -4.28 13.15
CA THR A 96 -4.39 -4.31 14.11
C THR A 96 -4.78 -5.77 14.36
N THR A 97 -4.27 -6.37 15.43
CA THR A 97 -5.03 -7.39 16.15
C THR A 97 -6.26 -6.67 16.68
N ARG A 98 -7.46 -7.15 16.30
CA ARG A 98 -8.71 -6.67 16.89
C ARG A 98 -8.69 -7.03 18.37
N ASN A 99 -8.12 -6.17 19.22
CA ASN A 99 -8.21 -6.31 20.66
C ASN A 99 -9.69 -6.18 21.01
N GLY A 100 -10.31 -7.32 21.30
CA GLY A 100 -11.55 -7.36 22.04
C GLY A 100 -11.31 -6.67 23.37
N ARG A 101 -11.89 -5.48 23.54
CA ARG A 101 -12.08 -4.91 24.86
C ARG A 101 -13.11 -5.81 25.56
N GLY A 102 -12.71 -6.34 26.71
CA GLY A 102 -13.60 -7.00 27.66
C GLY A 102 -14.55 -6.04 28.33
#